data_AF-A0A348WS29-F1
#
_entry.id   AF-A0A348WS29-F1
#
_cell.length_a   1.000
_cell.length_b   1.000
_cell.length_c   1.000
_cell.angle_alpha   90.00
_cell.angle_beta   90.00
_cell.angle_gamma   90.00
#
_symmetry.space_group_name_H-M   'P 1'
#
loop_
_entity.id
_entity.type
_entity.pdbx_description
1 polymer ?
#
loop_
_entity_poly.entity_id
_entity_poly.type
_entity_poly.pdbx_seq_one_letter_code
_entity_poly.pdbx_strand_id
1 'polypeptide(L)'
;MNNVFIIILSIIMLWFCLNQIFKITKTNYIYLYAIIYVILLYLVLFNREKFDESIYSDGTYITKWIKLIFTNKVVFINLIGNILIFIPLGIFLKYFKIRFISAFVIIIILVISIETLQYLTKRGIFDIMDIFLNIIGASIGYMLIRNRGEKNE
;
A
#
# COMPACT_ATOMS: atom_id res chain seq x y z
N MET A 1 8.63 -5.62 17.96
CA MET A 1 9.54 -4.91 17.02
C MET A 1 9.56 -3.43 17.38
N ASN A 2 10.67 -2.71 17.20
CA ASN A 2 10.74 -1.30 17.56
C ASN A 2 9.86 -0.46 16.62
N ASN A 3 8.67 -0.06 17.07
CA ASN A 3 7.74 0.82 16.35
C ASN A 3 8.43 2.08 15.81
N VAL A 4 9.45 2.57 16.51
CA VAL A 4 10.29 3.70 16.11
C VAL A 4 10.93 3.50 14.72
N PHE A 5 11.42 2.29 14.41
CA PHE A 5 12.06 2.02 13.13
C PHE A 5 11.06 2.10 11.96
N ILE A 6 9.86 1.55 12.13
CA ILE A 6 8.79 1.62 11.13
C ILE A 6 8.37 3.08 10.90
N ILE A 7 8.27 3.87 11.97
CA ILE A 7 7.95 5.31 11.89
C ILE A 7 9.02 6.06 11.09
N ILE A 8 10.31 5.82 11.35
CA ILE A 8 11.41 6.45 10.61
C ILE A 8 11.32 6.12 9.12
N LEU A 9 11.17 4.83 8.77
CA LEU A 9 11.04 4.42 7.37
C LEU A 9 9.79 5.02 6.69
N SER A 10 8.68 5.14 7.44
CA SER A 10 7.44 5.78 6.96
C SER A 10 7.65 7.26 6.67
N ILE A 11 8.38 7.99 7.53
CA ILE A 11 8.69 9.41 7.32
C ILE A 11 9.59 9.58 6.07
N ILE A 12 10.60 8.73 5.91
CA ILE A 12 11.46 8.73 4.72
C ILE A 12 10.64 8.49 3.45
N MET A 13 9.68 7.56 3.51
CA MET A 13 8.81 7.24 2.38
C MET A 13 7.80 8.35 2.08
N LEU A 14 7.27 9.00 3.11
CA LEU A 14 6.39 10.16 2.97
C LEU A 14 7.15 11.31 2.30
N TRP A 15 8.36 11.61 2.75
CA TRP A 15 9.22 12.60 2.11
C TRP A 15 9.47 12.28 0.64
N PHE A 16 9.76 11.01 0.31
CA PHE A 16 9.88 10.58 -1.07
C PHE A 16 8.61 10.86 -1.89
N CYS A 17 7.44 10.49 -1.39
CA CYS A 17 6.16 10.71 -2.08
C CYS A 17 5.92 12.20 -2.32
N LEU A 18 6.07 13.04 -1.28
CA LEU A 18 5.91 14.49 -1.38
C LEU A 18 6.91 15.08 -2.39
N ASN A 19 8.15 14.63 -2.37
CA ASN A 19 9.17 15.06 -3.33
C ASN A 19 8.80 14.70 -4.77
N GLN A 20 8.19 13.53 -5.01
CA GLN A 20 7.73 13.15 -6.35
C GLN A 20 6.51 13.94 -6.82
N ILE A 21 5.56 14.20 -5.92
CA ILE A 21 4.32 14.92 -6.23
C ILE A 21 4.61 16.39 -6.50
N PHE A 22 5.35 17.05 -5.60
CA PHE A 22 5.63 18.49 -5.68
C PHE A 22 6.92 18.84 -6.44
N LYS A 23 7.69 17.83 -6.88
CA LYS A 23 8.96 17.99 -7.62
C LYS A 23 9.96 18.91 -6.91
N ILE A 24 10.03 18.83 -5.58
CA ILE A 24 10.82 19.74 -4.73
C ILE A 24 12.31 19.65 -5.08
N THR A 25 12.84 18.42 -5.25
CA THR A 25 14.25 18.16 -5.52
C THR A 25 14.42 17.06 -6.57
N LYS A 26 15.56 17.10 -7.29
CA LYS A 26 15.94 16.01 -8.19
C LYS A 26 16.22 14.75 -7.38
N THR A 27 15.58 13.65 -7.74
CA THR A 27 15.73 12.35 -7.06
C THR A 27 16.81 11.52 -7.75
N ASN A 28 17.98 11.38 -7.11
CA ASN A 28 19.09 10.57 -7.64
C ASN A 28 19.13 9.13 -7.08
N TYR A 29 18.38 8.83 -6.03
CA TYR A 29 18.47 7.56 -5.29
C TYR A 29 17.18 6.73 -5.36
N ILE A 30 16.53 6.66 -6.53
CA ILE A 30 15.22 6.01 -6.69
C ILE A 30 15.24 4.53 -6.26
N TYR A 31 16.30 3.79 -6.59
CA TYR A 31 16.43 2.37 -6.23
C TYR A 31 16.60 2.17 -4.72
N LEU A 32 17.29 3.09 -4.03
CA LEU A 32 17.39 3.05 -2.56
C LEU A 32 16.01 3.24 -1.92
N TYR A 33 15.21 4.20 -2.41
CA TYR A 33 13.83 4.35 -1.95
C TYR A 33 12.97 3.11 -2.25
N ALA A 34 13.17 2.44 -3.38
CA ALA A 34 12.47 1.20 -3.68
C ALA A 34 12.84 0.07 -2.70
N ILE A 35 14.11 -0.06 -2.33
CA ILE A 35 14.57 -1.03 -1.32
C ILE A 35 13.95 -0.71 0.05
N ILE A 36 14.02 0.56 0.48
CA ILE A 36 13.40 1.00 1.73
C ILE A 36 11.89 0.72 1.72
N TYR A 37 11.23 0.91 0.57
CA TYR A 37 9.82 0.64 0.41
C TYR A 37 9.49 -0.84 0.58
N VAL A 38 10.24 -1.74 -0.07
CA VAL A 38 10.02 -3.19 0.08
C VAL A 38 10.23 -3.64 1.53
N ILE A 39 11.26 -3.11 2.21
CA ILE A 39 11.49 -3.39 3.64
C ILE A 39 10.32 -2.88 4.46
N LEU A 40 9.90 -1.63 4.29
CA LEU A 40 8.78 -1.04 5.02
C LEU A 40 7.48 -1.84 4.78
N LEU A 41 7.19 -2.21 3.53
CA LEU A 41 6.02 -3.00 3.16
C LEU A 41 6.02 -4.35 3.87
N TYR A 42 7.14 -5.06 3.88
CA TYR A 42 7.28 -6.32 4.62
C TYR A 42 7.03 -6.11 6.12
N LEU A 43 7.68 -5.12 6.74
CA LEU A 43 7.57 -4.88 8.18
C LEU A 43 6.15 -4.49 8.60
N VAL A 44 5.44 -3.68 7.80
CA VAL A 44 4.08 -3.23 8.12
C VAL A 44 3.07 -4.37 7.91
N LEU A 45 3.16 -5.10 6.80
CA LEU A 45 2.16 -6.10 6.43
C LEU A 45 2.28 -7.42 7.21
N PHE A 46 3.50 -7.85 7.56
CA PHE A 46 3.73 -9.13 8.25
C PHE A 46 3.82 -9.00 9.78
N ASN A 47 3.79 -7.77 10.31
CA ASN A 47 3.73 -7.50 11.75
C ASN A 47 2.28 -7.36 12.27
N ARG A 48 1.28 -7.81 11.51
CA ARG A 48 -0.10 -7.91 11.98
C ARG A 48 -0.22 -9.00 13.05
N GLU A 49 -1.03 -8.75 14.06
CA GLU A 49 -1.39 -9.75 15.07
C GLU A 49 -2.14 -10.91 14.41
N LYS A 50 -1.95 -12.13 14.94
CA LYS A 50 -2.66 -13.31 14.42
C LYS A 50 -4.15 -13.10 14.65
N PHE A 51 -4.92 -13.14 13.57
CA PHE A 51 -6.35 -12.88 13.58
C PHE A 51 -7.13 -14.11 14.05
N ASP A 52 -8.22 -13.89 14.78
CA ASP A 52 -9.11 -14.94 15.28
C ASP A 52 -10.14 -15.32 14.19
N GLU A 53 -10.08 -16.55 13.69
CA GLU A 53 -10.82 -17.03 12.49
C GLU A 53 -12.35 -16.99 12.63
N SER A 54 -12.86 -16.85 13.86
CA SER A 54 -14.30 -16.89 14.18
C SER A 54 -15.15 -15.78 13.55
N ILE A 55 -14.53 -14.71 13.03
CA ILE A 55 -15.24 -13.54 12.48
C ILE A 55 -15.65 -13.71 11.00
N TYR A 56 -15.01 -14.60 10.25
CA TYR A 56 -15.19 -14.72 8.79
C TYR A 56 -16.18 -15.80 8.33
N SER A 57 -16.73 -16.58 9.27
CA SER A 57 -17.64 -17.70 8.96
C SER A 57 -19.08 -17.28 8.66
N ASP A 58 -19.41 -15.99 8.68
CA ASP A 58 -20.78 -15.50 8.53
C ASP A 58 -20.93 -14.64 7.26
N GLY A 59 -21.98 -14.90 6.47
CA GLY A 59 -22.30 -14.19 5.23
C GLY A 59 -22.57 -12.69 5.41
N THR A 60 -22.57 -12.21 6.66
CA THR A 60 -22.72 -10.81 7.05
C THR A 60 -21.38 -10.04 7.13
N TYR A 61 -20.24 -10.71 6.91
CA TYR A 61 -18.88 -10.13 7.08
C TYR A 61 -18.72 -8.71 6.52
N ILE A 62 -19.07 -8.50 5.24
CA ILE A 62 -18.89 -7.20 4.56
C ILE A 62 -19.70 -6.11 5.27
N THR A 63 -20.95 -6.39 5.63
CA THR A 63 -21.82 -5.41 6.29
C THR A 63 -21.33 -5.07 7.70
N LYS A 64 -20.79 -6.06 8.42
CA LYS A 64 -20.19 -5.87 9.74
C LYS A 64 -18.91 -5.05 9.63
N TRP A 65 -18.05 -5.35 8.66
CA TRP A 65 -16.81 -4.62 8.40
C TRP A 65 -17.08 -3.15 8.05
N ILE A 66 -18.05 -2.86 7.18
CA ILE A 66 -18.47 -1.49 6.87
C ILE A 66 -18.92 -0.73 8.11
N LYS A 67 -19.76 -1.33 8.96
CA LYS A 67 -20.19 -0.70 10.23
C LYS A 67 -19.00 -0.44 11.15
N LEU A 68 -18.05 -1.37 11.22
CA LEU A 68 -16.86 -1.23 12.06
C LEU A 68 -15.95 -0.08 11.62
N ILE A 69 -15.85 0.23 10.33
CA ILE A 69 -15.08 1.40 9.87
C ILE A 69 -15.58 2.70 10.49
N PHE A 70 -16.89 2.88 10.57
CA PHE A 70 -17.49 4.11 11.09
C PHE A 70 -17.62 4.14 12.61
N THR A 71 -17.51 2.97 13.26
CA THR A 71 -17.73 2.83 14.71
C THR A 71 -16.42 2.64 15.48
N ASN A 72 -15.42 2.01 14.87
CA ASN A 72 -14.17 1.60 15.51
C ASN A 72 -12.97 2.35 14.90
N LYS A 73 -12.37 3.22 15.71
CA LYS A 73 -11.20 4.03 15.33
C LYS A 73 -10.00 3.19 14.89
N VAL A 74 -9.76 2.03 15.49
CA VAL A 74 -8.65 1.15 15.13
C VAL A 74 -8.85 0.57 13.72
N VAL A 75 -10.06 0.11 13.42
CA VAL A 75 -10.42 -0.41 12.09
C VAL A 75 -10.30 0.69 11.03
N PHE A 76 -10.76 1.91 11.34
CA PHE A 76 -10.60 3.06 10.45
C PHE A 76 -9.13 3.40 10.16
N ILE A 77 -8.28 3.40 11.19
CA ILE A 77 -6.83 3.64 11.01
C ILE A 77 -6.19 2.55 10.16
N ASN A 78 -6.56 1.28 10.37
CA ASN A 78 -6.06 0.16 9.57
C ASN A 78 -6.46 0.29 8.10
N LEU A 79 -7.70 0.70 7.82
CA LEU A 79 -8.18 0.98 6.46
C LEU A 79 -7.32 2.05 5.78
N ILE A 80 -7.10 3.18 6.44
CA ILE A 80 -6.27 4.25 5.89
C ILE A 80 -4.83 3.77 5.71
N GLY A 81 -4.30 3.01 6.66
CA GLY A 81 -2.96 2.44 6.61
C GLY A 81 -2.74 1.58 5.35
N ASN A 82 -3.70 0.72 5.01
CA ASN A 82 -3.66 -0.11 3.81
C ASN A 82 -3.63 0.73 2.52
N ILE A 83 -4.41 1.81 2.43
CA ILE A 83 -4.34 2.72 1.27
C ILE A 83 -2.97 3.42 1.22
N LEU A 84 -2.53 4.01 2.34
CA LEU A 84 -1.33 4.85 2.38
C LEU A 84 -0.05 4.06 2.07
N ILE A 85 0.07 2.83 2.57
CA ILE A 85 1.28 2.00 2.36
C ILE A 85 1.44 1.55 0.90
N PHE A 86 0.37 1.59 0.09
CA PHE A 86 0.41 1.24 -1.33
C PHE A 86 0.58 2.44 -2.27
N ILE A 87 0.44 3.68 -1.80
CA ILE A 87 0.70 4.89 -2.61
C ILE A 87 2.10 4.89 -3.26
N PRO A 88 3.20 4.56 -2.53
CA PRO A 88 4.53 4.55 -3.12
C PRO A 88 4.67 3.58 -4.31
N LEU A 89 3.97 2.43 -4.31
CA LEU A 89 3.99 1.47 -5.42
C LEU A 89 3.53 2.12 -6.72
N GLY A 90 2.39 2.82 -6.69
CA GLY A 90 1.87 3.55 -7.85
C GLY A 90 2.85 4.60 -8.37
N ILE A 91 3.45 5.34 -7.44
CA ILE A 91 4.47 6.34 -7.73
C ILE A 91 5.68 5.71 -8.44
N PHE A 92 6.19 4.57 -7.95
CA PHE A 92 7.29 3.87 -8.59
C PHE A 92 6.93 3.40 -10.01
N LEU A 93 5.76 2.78 -10.19
CA LEU A 93 5.30 2.32 -11.50
C LEU A 93 5.22 3.49 -12.50
N LYS A 94 4.70 4.64 -12.06
CA LYS A 94 4.65 5.85 -12.89
C LYS A 94 6.05 6.41 -13.18
N TYR A 95 6.93 6.44 -12.18
CA TYR A 95 8.31 6.90 -12.32
C TYR A 95 9.08 6.06 -13.35
N PHE A 96 8.93 4.74 -13.30
CA PHE A 96 9.53 3.80 -14.25
C PHE A 96 8.81 3.76 -15.61
N LYS A 97 7.89 4.71 -15.86
CA LYS A 97 7.16 4.87 -17.13
C LYS A 97 6.37 3.63 -17.54
N ILE A 98 5.91 2.83 -16.57
CA ILE A 98 5.02 1.71 -16.85
C ILE A 98 3.67 2.28 -17.30
N ARG A 99 3.18 1.80 -18.45
CA ARG A 99 1.87 2.22 -18.99
C ARG A 99 0.74 1.86 -18.03
N PHE A 100 -0.34 2.64 -18.03
CA PHE A 100 -1.45 2.50 -17.08
C PHE A 100 -2.00 1.08 -16.99
N ILE A 101 -2.30 0.44 -18.14
CA ILE A 101 -2.84 -0.93 -18.17
C ILE A 101 -1.84 -1.93 -17.56
N SER A 102 -0.56 -1.84 -17.95
CA SER A 102 0.50 -2.72 -17.40
C SER A 102 0.70 -2.48 -15.91
N ALA A 103 0.66 -1.22 -15.45
CA ALA A 103 0.77 -0.85 -14.05
C ALA A 103 -0.40 -1.42 -13.23
N PHE A 104 -1.62 -1.31 -13.75
CA PHE A 104 -2.82 -1.83 -13.10
C PHE A 104 -2.77 -3.36 -12.96
N VAL A 105 -2.35 -4.08 -14.01
CA VAL A 105 -2.15 -5.53 -13.95
C VAL A 105 -1.07 -5.91 -12.94
N ILE A 106 0.07 -5.19 -12.91
CA ILE A 106 1.14 -5.42 -11.93
C ILE A 106 0.63 -5.19 -10.50
N ILE A 107 -0.15 -4.13 -10.25
CA ILE A 107 -0.75 -3.85 -8.95
C ILE A 107 -1.64 -5.01 -8.51
N ILE A 108 -2.55 -5.49 -9.37
CA ILE A 108 -3.43 -6.62 -9.05
C ILE A 108 -2.62 -7.86 -8.69
N ILE A 109 -1.65 -8.23 -9.53
CA ILE A 109 -0.81 -9.42 -9.31
C ILE A 109 -0.04 -9.30 -7.99
N LEU A 110 0.58 -8.15 -7.72
CA LEU A 110 1.36 -7.93 -6.50
C LEU A 110 0.48 -7.98 -5.25
N VAL A 111 -0.66 -7.30 -5.25
CA VAL A 111 -1.57 -7.27 -4.10
C VAL A 111 -2.12 -8.67 -3.80
N ILE A 112 -2.56 -9.41 -4.82
CA ILE A 112 -3.02 -10.79 -4.65
C ILE A 112 -1.88 -11.68 -4.14
N SER A 113 -0.67 -11.51 -4.66
CA SER A 113 0.50 -12.29 -4.22
C SER A 113 0.82 -12.03 -2.76
N ILE A 114 0.76 -10.78 -2.32
CA ILE A 114 1.01 -10.37 -0.93
C ILE A 114 -0.02 -11.00 0.01
N GLU A 115 -1.33 -10.88 -0.29
CA GLU A 115 -2.38 -11.47 0.54
C GLU A 115 -2.32 -13.00 0.55
N THR A 116 -1.97 -13.62 -0.58
CA THR A 116 -1.74 -15.07 -0.67
C THR A 116 -0.57 -15.48 0.23
N LEU A 117 0.54 -14.74 0.22
CA LEU A 117 1.69 -15.02 1.09
C LEU A 117 1.32 -14.83 2.57
N GLN A 118 0.55 -13.81 2.93
CA GLN A 118 0.09 -13.62 4.31
C GLN A 118 -0.83 -14.76 4.77
N TYR A 119 -1.72 -15.23 3.90
CA TYR A 119 -2.57 -16.39 4.16
C TYR A 119 -1.74 -17.66 4.36
N LEU A 120 -0.82 -17.97 3.42
CA LEU A 120 0.04 -19.17 3.50
C LEU A 120 0.97 -19.14 4.72
N THR A 121 1.46 -17.97 5.11
CA THR A 121 2.32 -17.81 6.30
C THR A 121 1.53 -17.75 7.61
N LYS A 122 0.20 -17.86 7.56
CA LYS A 122 -0.72 -17.72 8.71
C LYS A 122 -0.51 -16.40 9.46
N ARG A 123 -0.14 -15.35 8.74
CA ARG A 123 0.05 -13.98 9.23
C ARG A 123 -1.15 -13.10 8.96
N GLY A 124 -2.07 -13.55 8.11
CA GLY A 124 -3.32 -12.86 7.81
C GLY A 124 -4.37 -13.82 7.26
N ILE A 125 -5.57 -13.27 7.04
CA ILE A 125 -6.65 -13.90 6.30
C ILE A 125 -6.60 -13.32 4.89
N PHE A 126 -6.95 -14.12 3.88
CA PHE A 126 -7.08 -13.61 2.52
C PHE A 126 -8.30 -12.68 2.43
N ASP A 127 -8.09 -11.39 2.69
CA ASP A 127 -9.14 -10.40 2.84
C ASP A 127 -9.35 -9.61 1.53
N ILE A 128 -10.52 -9.82 0.92
CA ILE A 128 -10.92 -9.14 -0.32
C ILE A 128 -10.99 -7.62 -0.14
N MET A 129 -11.36 -7.14 1.05
CA MET A 129 -11.42 -5.71 1.34
C MET A 129 -10.02 -5.10 1.36
N ASP A 130 -9.03 -5.81 1.91
CA ASP A 130 -7.64 -5.36 1.90
C ASP A 130 -7.08 -5.33 0.47
N ILE A 131 -7.39 -6.33 -0.36
CA ILE A 131 -7.05 -6.32 -1.79
C ILE A 131 -7.58 -5.04 -2.45
N PHE A 132 -8.85 -4.72 -2.24
CA PHE A 132 -9.49 -3.56 -2.83
C PHE A 132 -8.83 -2.24 -2.37
N LEU A 133 -8.59 -2.09 -1.07
CA LEU A 133 -7.94 -0.90 -0.51
C LEU A 133 -6.51 -0.71 -1.02
N ASN A 134 -5.73 -1.79 -1.12
CA ASN A 134 -4.36 -1.77 -1.62
C ASN A 134 -4.30 -1.37 -3.10
N ILE A 135 -5.24 -1.87 -3.93
CA ILE A 135 -5.37 -1.47 -5.34
C ILE A 135 -5.71 0.02 -5.45
N ILE A 136 -6.62 0.52 -4.61
CA ILE A 136 -6.97 1.95 -4.57
C ILE A 136 -5.74 2.79 -4.21
N GLY A 137 -5.02 2.42 -3.16
CA GLY A 137 -3.81 3.14 -2.72
C GLY A 137 -2.77 3.24 -3.81
N ALA A 138 -2.44 2.11 -4.46
CA ALA A 138 -1.50 2.10 -5.57
C ALA A 138 -2.01 2.88 -6.80
N SER A 139 -3.31 2.82 -7.09
CA SER A 139 -3.90 3.58 -8.20
C SER A 139 -3.84 5.10 -7.95
N ILE A 140 -4.14 5.54 -6.72
CA ILE A 140 -3.97 6.94 -6.29
C ILE A 140 -2.52 7.38 -6.49
N GLY A 141 -1.55 6.60 -6.01
CA GLY A 141 -0.13 6.92 -6.18
C GLY A 141 0.30 7.06 -7.64
N TYR A 142 -0.22 6.21 -8.52
CA TYR A 142 0.07 6.26 -9.96
C TYR A 142 -0.51 7.53 -10.61
N MET A 143 -1.70 7.96 -10.20
CA MET A 143 -2.38 9.15 -10.73
C MET A 143 -1.82 10.47 -10.20
N LEU A 144 -1.29 10.48 -8.96
CA LEU A 144 -0.75 11.68 -8.32
C LEU A 144 0.49 12.26 -9.02
N ILE A 145 1.20 11.47 -9.83
CA ILE A 145 2.38 11.92 -10.55
C ILE A 145 2.08 12.06 -12.03
N ARG A 146 2.26 13.27 -12.55
CA ARG A 146 2.25 13.53 -14.00
C ARG A 146 3.52 12.99 -14.64
N ASN A 147 3.38 12.37 -15.82
CA ASN A 147 4.50 11.81 -16.60
C ASN A 147 5.67 12.81 -16.63
N ARG A 148 6.87 12.39 -16.21
CA ARG A 148 8.10 13.19 -16.33
C ARG A 148 8.58 13.39 -17.79
N GLY A 149 7.73 13.12 -18.78
CA GLY A 149 8.04 13.14 -20.21
C GLY A 149 7.13 13.99 -21.08
N GLU A 150 6.04 14.55 -20.56
CA GLU A 150 5.28 15.57 -21.29
C GLU A 150 5.91 16.93 -20.99
N LYS A 151 7.07 17.18 -21.61
CA LYS A 151 7.29 18.55 -22.09
C LYS A 151 6.18 18.75 -23.11
N ASN A 152 5.28 19.67 -22.81
CA ASN A 152 4.43 20.25 -23.83
C ASN A 152 5.40 20.85 -24.88
N GLU A 153 5.55 20.15 -25.99
CA GLU A 153 5.91 20.78 -27.26
C GLU A 153 4.78 21.71 -27.68
#